data_AF-A0A821SCM0-F1
#
_entry.id   AF-A0A821SCM0-F1
#
_cell.length_a   1.000
_cell.length_b   1.000
_cell.length_c   1.000
_cell.angle_alpha   90.00
_cell.angle_beta   90.00
_cell.angle_gamma   90.00
#
_symmetry.space_group_name_H-M   'P 1'
#
loop_
_entity.id
_entity.type
_entity.pdbx_description
1 polymer ?
#
loop_
_entity_poly.entity_id
_entity_poly.type
_entity_poly.pdbx_seq_one_letter_code
_entity_poly.pdbx_strand_id
1 'polypeptide(L)'
;RYLQFINTASQRTNVPSNLIAAVIWKESRGDPNAATINPVNQQFDGGLMQINAITFNDQIQQHQDIPKLPVTDPETNILAGAYYLAVLFNQFQVWQ
;
A
#
# COMPACT_ATOMS: atom_id res chain seq x y z
N ARG A 1 -4.49 -14.82 -5.72
CA ARG A 1 -3.27 -14.30 -6.38
C ARG A 1 -2.29 -13.68 -5.39
N TYR A 2 -2.69 -12.77 -4.50
CA TYR A 2 -1.78 -12.03 -3.60
C TYR A 2 -1.82 -12.43 -2.11
N LEU A 3 -2.42 -13.59 -1.79
CA LEU A 3 -2.68 -13.99 -0.40
C LEU A 3 -1.41 -14.05 0.45
N GLN A 4 -0.30 -14.54 -0.10
CA GLN A 4 0.98 -14.58 0.61
C GLN A 4 1.47 -13.18 0.98
N PHE A 5 1.49 -12.24 0.02
CA PHE A 5 1.92 -10.86 0.27
C PHE A 5 1.00 -10.14 1.28
N ILE A 6 -0.32 -10.36 1.18
CA ILE A 6 -1.30 -9.83 2.12
C ILE A 6 -1.03 -10.34 3.54
N ASN A 7 -0.79 -11.66 3.69
CA ASN A 7 -0.53 -12.25 4.99
C ASN A 7 0.82 -11.76 5.57
N THR A 8 1.86 -11.67 4.75
CA THR A 8 3.16 -11.11 5.17
C THR A 8 3.01 -9.67 5.63
N ALA A 9 2.33 -8.83 4.84
CA ALA A 9 2.10 -7.42 5.19
C ALA A 9 1.27 -7.28 6.47
N SER A 10 0.24 -8.10 6.65
CA SER A 10 -0.56 -8.16 7.86
C SER A 10 0.28 -8.48 9.10
N GLN A 11 1.15 -9.50 9.01
CA GLN A 11 2.04 -9.89 10.11
C GLN A 11 3.04 -8.79 10.47
N ARG A 12 3.56 -8.06 9.49
CA ARG A 12 4.58 -7.02 9.73
C ARG A 12 4.01 -5.72 10.30
N THR A 13 2.75 -5.43 10.01
CA THR A 13 2.14 -4.12 10.30
C THR A 13 1.00 -4.18 11.32
N ASN A 14 0.56 -5.39 11.70
CA ASN A 14 -0.64 -5.66 12.48
C ASN A 14 -1.96 -5.18 11.82
N VAL A 15 -1.92 -4.78 10.56
CA VAL A 15 -3.13 -4.45 9.80
C VAL A 15 -3.88 -5.75 9.46
N PRO A 16 -5.20 -5.84 9.69
CA PRO A 16 -5.96 -7.04 9.35
C PRO A 16 -5.86 -7.41 7.86
N SER A 17 -5.59 -8.69 7.57
CA SER A 17 -5.43 -9.18 6.18
C SER A 17 -6.68 -8.97 5.32
N ASN A 18 -7.87 -9.06 5.90
CA ASN A 18 -9.14 -8.79 5.22
C ASN A 18 -9.29 -7.30 4.86
N LEU A 19 -8.78 -6.39 5.69
CA LEU A 19 -8.77 -4.95 5.39
C LEU A 19 -7.84 -4.66 4.22
N ILE A 20 -6.62 -5.21 4.24
CA ILE A 20 -5.66 -5.06 3.12
C ILE A 20 -6.30 -5.57 1.81
N ALA A 21 -6.95 -6.73 1.83
CA ALA A 21 -7.64 -7.27 0.67
C ALA A 21 -8.79 -6.38 0.19
N ALA A 22 -9.57 -5.80 1.12
CA ALA A 22 -10.66 -4.89 0.79
C ALA A 22 -10.16 -3.59 0.13
N VAL A 23 -9.05 -3.03 0.63
CA VAL A 23 -8.41 -1.85 0.03
C VAL A 23 -7.89 -2.17 -1.37
N ILE A 24 -7.18 -3.29 -1.56
CA ILE A 24 -6.72 -3.70 -2.90
C ILE A 24 -7.89 -3.79 -3.89
N TRP A 25 -9.00 -4.40 -3.45
CA TRP A 25 -10.19 -4.51 -4.29
C TRP A 25 -10.80 -3.14 -4.62
N LYS A 26 -10.90 -2.25 -3.63
CA LYS A 26 -11.44 -0.90 -3.81
C LYS A 26 -10.60 -0.07 -4.76
N GLU A 27 -9.28 -0.08 -4.60
CA GLU A 27 -8.35 0.83 -5.27
C GLU A 27 -7.99 0.38 -6.69
N SER A 28 -7.79 -0.92 -6.91
CA SER A 28 -7.28 -1.42 -8.20
C SER A 28 -8.08 -2.58 -8.79
N ARG A 29 -9.07 -3.11 -8.07
CA ARG A 29 -9.72 -4.40 -8.39
C ARG A 29 -8.72 -5.56 -8.54
N GLY A 30 -7.54 -5.43 -7.93
CA GLY A 30 -6.44 -6.39 -8.04
C GLY A 30 -5.56 -6.24 -9.28
N ASP A 31 -5.60 -5.09 -9.97
CA ASP A 31 -4.70 -4.78 -11.08
C ASP A 31 -3.38 -4.16 -10.55
N PRO A 32 -2.24 -4.86 -10.66
CA PRO A 32 -0.95 -4.33 -10.21
C PRO A 32 -0.42 -3.19 -11.09
N ASN A 33 -0.98 -3.00 -12.28
CA ASN A 33 -0.62 -1.91 -13.19
C ASN A 33 -1.59 -0.72 -13.11
N ALA A 34 -2.55 -0.75 -12.17
CA ALA A 34 -3.45 0.37 -11.95
C ALA A 34 -2.63 1.63 -11.66
N ALA A 35 -2.94 2.70 -12.36
CA ALA A 35 -2.23 3.95 -12.30
C ALA A 35 -3.22 5.09 -12.46
N THR A 36 -3.20 6.04 -11.53
CA THR A 36 -4.01 7.23 -11.60
C THR A 36 -3.16 8.48 -11.41
N ILE A 37 -3.59 9.58 -12.02
CA ILE A 37 -3.06 10.90 -11.70
C ILE A 37 -4.04 11.52 -10.71
N ASN A 38 -3.55 11.82 -9.52
CA ASN A 38 -4.34 12.50 -8.51
C ASN A 38 -4.66 13.92 -9.01
N PRO A 39 -5.95 14.28 -9.19
CA PRO A 39 -6.33 15.54 -9.83
C PRO A 39 -6.05 16.77 -8.96
N VAL A 40 -5.79 16.59 -7.65
CA VAL A 40 -5.58 17.68 -6.69
C VAL A 40 -4.13 18.15 -6.70
N ASN A 41 -3.18 17.21 -6.74
CA ASN A 41 -1.75 17.52 -6.64
C ASN A 41 -0.94 17.10 -7.89
N GLN A 42 -1.60 16.54 -8.91
CA GLN A 42 -1.01 15.99 -10.14
C GLN A 42 0.03 14.88 -9.92
N GLN A 43 0.01 14.23 -8.76
CA GLN A 43 0.96 13.16 -8.43
C GLN A 43 0.46 11.80 -8.93
N PHE A 44 1.40 10.88 -9.11
CA PHE A 44 1.12 9.52 -9.56
C PHE A 44 0.79 8.62 -8.36
N ASP A 45 -0.36 7.97 -8.43
CA ASP A 45 -0.79 6.93 -7.48
C ASP A 45 -0.80 5.59 -8.23
N GLY A 46 -0.11 4.58 -7.67
CA GLY A 46 0.24 3.37 -8.42
C GLY A 46 0.02 2.06 -7.69
N GLY A 47 -0.25 1.02 -8.48
CA GLY A 47 -0.29 -0.37 -8.05
C GLY A 47 -1.57 -0.77 -7.32
N LEU A 48 -1.50 -1.93 -6.67
CA LEU A 48 -2.65 -2.62 -6.06
C LEU A 48 -3.43 -1.80 -5.03
N MET A 49 -2.74 -0.95 -4.27
CA MET A 49 -3.28 -0.10 -3.20
C MET A 49 -3.19 1.39 -3.53
N GLN A 50 -2.92 1.75 -4.80
CA GLN A 50 -2.85 3.14 -5.29
C GLN A 50 -2.00 4.05 -4.39
N ILE A 51 -0.78 3.62 -4.07
CA ILE A 51 0.12 4.39 -3.20
C ILE A 51 0.74 5.54 -3.98
N ASN A 52 0.69 6.73 -3.39
CA ASN A 52 1.31 7.92 -3.92
C ASN A 52 2.84 7.77 -3.99
N ALA A 53 3.41 8.03 -5.17
CA ALA A 53 4.84 7.82 -5.43
C ALA A 53 5.76 8.69 -4.56
N ILE A 54 5.34 9.90 -4.18
CA ILE A 54 6.12 10.79 -3.32
C ILE A 54 6.09 10.28 -1.88
N THR A 55 4.91 9.94 -1.35
CA THR A 55 4.79 9.30 -0.03
C THR A 55 5.62 8.02 0.05
N PHE A 56 5.60 7.21 -1.02
CA PHE A 56 6.40 5.99 -1.08
C PHE A 56 7.91 6.26 -1.00
N ASN A 57 8.42 7.20 -1.81
CA ASN A 57 9.85 7.49 -1.85
C ASN A 57 10.35 8.21 -0.60
N ASP A 58 9.58 9.15 -0.07
CA ASP A 58 10.04 10.03 1.00
C ASP A 58 9.88 9.41 2.39
N GLN A 59 8.88 8.55 2.59
CA GLN A 59 8.54 8.04 3.92
C GLN A 59 8.67 6.52 4.00
N ILE A 60 8.14 5.81 3.01
CA ILE A 60 7.96 4.37 3.10
C ILE A 60 9.26 3.62 2.73
N GLN A 61 10.00 4.03 1.69
CA GLN A 61 11.27 3.39 1.30
C GLN A 61 12.37 3.45 2.39
N GLN A 62 12.20 4.26 3.44
CA GLN A 62 13.15 4.32 4.55
C GLN A 62 13.04 3.10 5.48
N HIS A 63 11.95 2.34 5.42
CA HIS A 63 11.77 1.11 6.17
C HIS A 63 12.69 0.00 5.61
N GLN A 64 13.59 -0.53 6.46
CA GLN A 64 14.62 -1.49 6.03
C GLN A 64 14.07 -2.79 5.44
N ASP A 65 12.83 -3.13 5.77
CA ASP A 65 12.19 -4.39 5.41
C ASP A 65 11.33 -4.31 4.14
N ILE A 66 11.20 -3.11 3.56
CA ILE A 66 10.52 -2.90 2.28
C ILE A 66 11.45 -3.27 1.13
N PRO A 67 11.01 -4.13 0.18
CA PRO A 67 11.83 -4.44 -0.97
C PRO A 67 12.13 -3.17 -1.77
N LYS A 68 13.40 -3.00 -2.17
CA LYS A 68 13.87 -1.90 -3.03
C LYS A 68 13.45 -2.10 -4.50
N LEU A 69 12.18 -2.38 -4.71
CA LEU A 69 11.53 -2.56 -6.00
C LEU A 69 10.59 -1.36 -6.27
N PRO A 70 10.15 -1.16 -7.52
CA PRO A 70 9.19 -0.12 -7.85
C PRO A 70 7.88 -0.26 -7.05
N VAL A 71 7.18 0.85 -6.80
CA VAL A 71 5.90 0.83 -6.09
C VAL A 71 4.81 0.02 -6.80
N THR A 72 4.96 -0.29 -8.08
CA THR A 72 4.03 -1.17 -8.83
C THR A 72 4.32 -2.66 -8.66
N ASP A 73 5.45 -3.04 -8.04
CA ASP A 73 5.69 -4.42 -7.65
C ASP A 73 4.63 -4.85 -6.60
N PRO A 74 3.94 -5.99 -6.79
CA PRO A 74 2.86 -6.40 -5.88
C PRO A 74 3.27 -6.55 -4.42
N GLU A 75 4.47 -7.08 -4.12
CA GLU A 75 4.92 -7.28 -2.75
C GLU A 75 5.25 -5.94 -2.10
N THR A 76 6.03 -5.11 -2.79
CA THR A 76 6.36 -3.76 -2.33
C THR A 76 5.11 -2.91 -2.14
N ASN A 77 4.17 -2.93 -3.09
CA ASN A 77 2.95 -2.12 -3.04
C ASN A 77 2.07 -2.49 -1.85
N ILE A 78 1.83 -3.79 -1.64
CA ILE A 78 0.99 -4.27 -0.55
C ILE A 78 1.63 -3.98 0.81
N LEU A 79 2.94 -4.20 0.94
CA LEU A 79 3.64 -3.92 2.19
C LEU A 79 3.67 -2.41 2.49
N ALA A 80 3.95 -1.58 1.48
CA ALA A 80 3.91 -0.12 1.58
C ALA A 80 2.53 0.39 2.00
N GLY A 81 1.47 -0.11 1.35
CA GLY A 81 0.11 0.26 1.69
C GLY A 81 -0.31 -0.19 3.08
N ALA A 82 0.13 -1.37 3.54
CA ALA A 82 -0.11 -1.80 4.91
C ALA A 82 0.62 -0.92 5.94
N TYR A 83 1.86 -0.50 5.67
CA TYR A 83 2.56 0.47 6.52
C TYR A 83 1.81 1.80 6.60
N TYR A 84 1.31 2.29 5.46
CA TYR A 84 0.52 3.51 5.42
C TYR A 84 -0.77 3.41 6.25
N LEU A 85 -1.52 2.30 6.13
CA LEU A 85 -2.70 2.04 6.95
C LEU A 85 -2.39 1.98 8.45
N ALA A 86 -1.26 1.39 8.84
CA ALA A 86 -0.83 1.35 10.24
C ALA A 86 -0.52 2.76 10.79
N VAL A 87 0.10 3.63 9.98
CA VAL A 87 0.32 5.04 10.35
C VAL A 87 -1.01 5.77 10.55
N LEU A 88 -1.97 5.61 9.62
CA LEU A 88 -3.30 6.21 9.74
C LEU A 88 -4.04 5.70 10.98
N PHE A 89 -3.97 4.40 11.26
CA PHE A 89 -4.57 3.83 12.46
C PHE A 89 -3.93 4.40 13.73
N ASN A 90 -2.59 4.54 13.78
CA ASN A 90 -1.94 5.15 14.93
C ASN A 90 -2.37 6.61 15.13
N GLN A 91 -2.64 7.35 14.05
CA GLN A 91 -3.10 8.73 14.10
C GLN A 91 -4.58 8.87 14.52
N PHE A 92 -5.46 8.04 13.98
CA PHE A 92 -6.91 8.20 14.10
C PHE A 92 -7.60 7.15 14.98
N GLN A 93 -6.88 6.08 15.36
CA GLN A 93 -7.37 4.94 16.16
C GLN A 93 -8.60 4.23 15.56
N VAL A 94 -8.82 4.40 14.25
CA VAL A 94 -9.88 3.76 13.48
C VAL A 94 -9.33 3.29 12.15
N TRP A 95 -9.78 2.13 11.69
CA TRP A 95 -9.46 1.65 10.34
C TRP A 95 -10.27 2.42 9.30
N GLN A 96 -9.61 2.85 8.23
CA GLN A 96 -10.17 3.62 7.11
C GLN A 96 -10.33 2.71 5.87
#